data_AF-A0A7X2V9Q8-F1
#
_entry.id   AF-A0A7X2V9Q8-F1
#
_cell.length_a   1.000
_cell.length_b   1.000
_cell.length_c   1.000
_cell.angle_alpha   90.00
_cell.angle_beta   90.00
_cell.angle_gamma   90.00
#
_symmetry.space_group_name_H-M   'P 1'
#
loop_
_entity.id
_entity.type
_entity.pdbx_description
1 polymer ?
#
loop_
_entity_poly.entity_id
_entity_poly.type
_entity_poly.pdbx_seq_one_letter_code
_entity_poly.pdbx_strand_id
1 'polypeptide(L)'
;MTGSGTFVARPAYFSLDIPGNPAATGVAEGNVFRSAGEAFSVTVSARNLDDQITPNFGRESAPESVALTPSLVAPVGGFLPPLGGSFRNFGEDCNGDPGPGNNGTACGDFEWPEVGIISLEPSLVSGAYLGTDDVIGNAVANVGRFAPADFDMQIVDAGDVEPYCSAANSFAYIGQDLGWSPGSEPLLEVEALAVGGTVTRNYTSGSFLRLDSTGIDRLPAVTDEVASGTGGALLPVTAMLDPMARSVFGPGVMRFTFSGEDALRYLKEPTSRVGSFVPDYRIALNGVTDLDGISSTQPALSLQPNFGFDLRYGRIALENAFGPETLPLTVPMFAQYFDGNRFVTNADESCWVFNLPGDTDLDFSGSALNDGDTSVSTVVDGQMLEGSVLPGDRLILSAPGEGKSEAPGNRGIVVEMAVPDWLKDFWDDGQPNDLVNPSGLATFGVYRGNDRIIYWQEVLN
;
A
#
# COMPACT_ATOMS: atom_id res chain seq x y z
N MET A 1 -62.35 45.49 -25.61
CA MET A 1 -61.66 46.79 -25.45
C MET A 1 -60.34 46.71 -26.21
N THR A 2 -60.20 47.44 -27.30
CA THR A 2 -58.93 47.58 -28.04
C THR A 2 -58.30 48.90 -27.63
N GLY A 3 -57.38 48.85 -26.66
CA GLY A 3 -56.53 49.98 -26.31
C GLY A 3 -55.07 49.62 -26.60
N SER A 4 -54.34 50.53 -27.24
CA SER A 4 -52.88 50.44 -27.36
C SER A 4 -52.25 51.44 -26.39
N GLY A 5 -51.43 50.95 -25.46
CA GLY A 5 -50.62 51.76 -24.56
C GLY A 5 -49.31 51.06 -24.26
N THR A 6 -48.28 51.82 -23.89
CA THR A 6 -47.01 51.29 -23.41
C THR A 6 -47.12 51.05 -21.90
N PHE A 7 -47.10 49.81 -21.46
CA PHE A 7 -47.09 49.44 -20.05
C PHE A 7 -45.88 48.54 -19.76
N VAL A 8 -45.29 48.70 -18.58
CA VAL A 8 -44.31 47.75 -18.05
C VAL A 8 -45.09 46.67 -17.31
N ALA A 9 -44.86 45.42 -17.66
CA ALA A 9 -45.50 44.28 -17.01
C ALA A 9 -44.51 43.72 -16.00
N ARG A 10 -44.94 43.59 -14.74
CA ARG A 10 -44.22 42.85 -13.73
C ARG A 10 -44.19 41.37 -14.14
N PRO A 11 -43.01 40.71 -14.17
CA PRO A 11 -42.97 39.27 -14.34
C PRO A 11 -43.75 38.59 -13.21
N ALA A 12 -44.43 37.51 -13.54
CA ALA A 12 -45.07 36.66 -12.55
C ALA A 12 -44.03 35.85 -11.76
N TYR A 13 -43.03 35.29 -12.46
CA TYR A 13 -41.98 34.49 -11.86
C TYR A 13 -40.72 34.41 -12.75
N PHE A 14 -39.62 33.91 -12.17
CA PHE A 14 -38.41 33.53 -12.90
C PHE A 14 -38.35 32.02 -13.15
N SER A 15 -37.81 31.62 -14.29
CA SER A 15 -37.52 30.21 -14.60
C SER A 15 -36.06 30.06 -14.99
N LEU A 16 -35.45 28.96 -14.58
CA LEU A 16 -34.05 28.64 -14.89
C LEU A 16 -33.98 27.52 -15.92
N ASP A 17 -33.06 27.67 -16.86
CA ASP A 17 -32.56 26.60 -17.72
C ASP A 17 -31.07 26.38 -17.41
N ILE A 18 -30.71 25.11 -17.17
CA ILE A 18 -29.36 24.70 -16.79
C ILE A 18 -28.95 23.57 -17.73
N PRO A 19 -28.32 23.89 -18.88
CA PRO A 19 -27.99 22.92 -19.90
C PRO A 19 -27.15 21.76 -19.35
N GLY A 20 -27.57 20.53 -19.67
CA GLY A 20 -26.86 19.31 -19.27
C GLY A 20 -27.02 18.90 -17.81
N ASN A 21 -27.85 19.61 -17.01
CA ASN A 21 -28.15 19.20 -15.63
C ASN A 21 -28.81 17.80 -15.63
N PRO A 22 -28.20 16.78 -14.99
CA PRO A 22 -28.77 15.43 -14.93
C PRO A 22 -29.99 15.33 -14.01
N ALA A 23 -30.30 16.37 -13.23
CA ALA A 23 -31.32 16.36 -12.18
C ALA A 23 -31.17 15.16 -11.22
N ALA A 24 -29.91 14.85 -10.86
CA ALA A 24 -29.59 13.71 -10.01
C ALA A 24 -30.27 13.83 -8.64
N THR A 25 -30.85 12.75 -8.15
CA THR A 25 -31.46 12.66 -6.81
C THR A 25 -30.56 11.96 -5.80
N GLY A 26 -29.39 11.50 -6.24
CA GLY A 26 -28.42 10.77 -5.45
C GLY A 26 -27.22 10.36 -6.30
N VAL A 27 -26.26 9.68 -5.67
CA VAL A 27 -25.04 9.20 -6.32
C VAL A 27 -25.32 7.91 -7.09
N ALA A 28 -25.04 7.90 -8.39
CA ALA A 28 -25.08 6.72 -9.26
C ALA A 28 -23.97 6.81 -10.32
N GLU A 29 -23.60 5.70 -10.93
CA GLU A 29 -22.62 5.71 -12.02
C GLU A 29 -23.11 6.58 -13.19
N GLY A 30 -22.21 7.35 -13.78
CA GLY A 30 -22.49 8.15 -14.99
C GLY A 30 -23.42 9.36 -14.80
N ASN A 31 -23.81 9.72 -13.56
CA ASN A 31 -24.61 10.92 -13.30
C ASN A 31 -23.82 12.14 -12.76
N VAL A 32 -22.49 12.20 -12.98
CA VAL A 32 -21.67 13.40 -12.72
C VAL A 32 -22.19 14.51 -13.62
N PHE A 33 -22.40 15.71 -13.07
CA PHE A 33 -22.68 16.88 -13.88
C PHE A 33 -21.40 17.62 -14.26
N ARG A 34 -20.63 18.02 -13.24
CA ARG A 34 -19.43 18.85 -13.34
C ARG A 34 -18.51 18.55 -12.17
N SER A 35 -17.24 18.90 -12.31
CA SER A 35 -16.33 18.92 -11.16
C SER A 35 -16.67 20.11 -10.23
N ALA A 36 -16.42 19.96 -8.94
CA ALA A 36 -16.58 21.01 -7.96
C ALA A 36 -15.69 22.21 -8.35
N GLY A 37 -16.27 23.41 -8.40
CA GLY A 37 -15.61 24.64 -8.84
C GLY A 37 -15.52 24.80 -10.36
N GLU A 38 -15.94 23.82 -11.16
CA GLU A 38 -16.07 23.98 -12.61
C GLU A 38 -17.30 24.84 -12.93
N ALA A 39 -17.11 25.83 -13.81
CA ALA A 39 -18.18 26.72 -14.23
C ALA A 39 -19.27 25.99 -15.02
N PHE A 40 -20.53 26.33 -14.75
CA PHE A 40 -21.69 25.90 -15.52
C PHE A 40 -22.61 27.09 -15.84
N SER A 41 -23.09 27.13 -17.07
CA SER A 41 -23.97 28.21 -17.51
C SER A 41 -25.40 27.99 -17.04
N VAL A 42 -26.04 29.08 -16.61
CA VAL A 42 -27.46 29.14 -16.24
C VAL A 42 -28.10 30.26 -17.05
N THR A 43 -29.26 29.98 -17.63
CA THR A 43 -30.12 31.01 -18.24
C THR A 43 -31.34 31.25 -17.36
N VAL A 44 -31.59 32.50 -17.00
CA VAL A 44 -32.82 32.92 -16.34
C VAL A 44 -33.75 33.60 -17.35
N SER A 45 -35.04 33.28 -17.26
CA SER A 45 -36.12 33.88 -18.05
C SER A 45 -37.17 34.49 -17.14
N ALA A 46 -37.52 35.75 -17.38
CA ALA A 46 -38.61 36.45 -16.70
C ALA A 46 -39.94 36.20 -17.41
N ARG A 47 -40.92 35.60 -16.72
CA ARG A 47 -42.16 35.08 -17.34
C ARG A 47 -43.41 35.67 -16.74
N ASN A 48 -44.46 35.81 -17.54
CA ASN A 48 -45.80 36.18 -17.08
C ASN A 48 -46.61 34.95 -16.60
N LEU A 49 -47.85 35.15 -16.17
CA LEU A 49 -48.73 34.07 -15.69
C LEU A 49 -49.11 33.05 -16.77
N ASP A 50 -49.00 33.42 -18.04
CA ASP A 50 -49.27 32.55 -19.20
C ASP A 50 -47.98 31.87 -19.73
N ASP A 51 -46.91 31.85 -18.94
CA ASP A 51 -45.61 31.25 -19.27
C ASP A 51 -44.91 31.90 -20.51
N GLN A 52 -45.23 33.16 -20.80
CA GLN A 52 -44.59 33.92 -21.87
C GLN A 52 -43.48 34.81 -21.32
N ILE A 53 -42.38 34.92 -22.09
CA ILE A 53 -41.28 35.84 -21.78
C ILE A 53 -41.79 37.28 -21.69
N THR A 54 -41.26 38.02 -20.72
CA THR A 54 -41.51 39.46 -20.52
C THR A 54 -40.35 40.27 -21.10
N PRO A 55 -40.38 40.62 -22.41
CA PRO A 55 -39.21 41.16 -23.13
C PRO A 55 -38.78 42.57 -22.69
N ASN A 56 -39.59 43.22 -21.86
CA ASN A 56 -39.31 44.53 -21.28
C ASN A 56 -38.56 44.46 -19.95
N PHE A 57 -38.52 43.30 -19.28
CA PHE A 57 -37.79 43.13 -18.03
C PHE A 57 -36.28 43.32 -18.25
N GLY A 58 -35.63 44.07 -17.35
CA GLY A 58 -34.21 44.41 -17.45
C GLY A 58 -33.91 45.63 -18.33
N ARG A 59 -34.95 46.30 -18.86
CA ARG A 59 -34.85 47.53 -19.67
C ARG A 59 -35.37 48.76 -18.94
N GLU A 60 -35.46 48.68 -17.61
CA GLU A 60 -35.85 49.80 -16.75
C GLU A 60 -34.76 50.88 -16.74
N SER A 61 -35.04 52.06 -16.18
CA SER A 61 -34.04 53.13 -16.08
C SER A 61 -32.83 52.74 -15.22
N ALA A 62 -33.06 51.90 -14.21
CA ALA A 62 -32.04 51.15 -13.51
C ALA A 62 -32.32 49.65 -13.80
N PRO A 63 -31.52 48.99 -14.65
CA PRO A 63 -31.78 47.60 -15.05
C PRO A 63 -31.86 46.67 -13.84
N GLU A 64 -32.93 45.87 -13.80
CA GLU A 64 -33.08 44.83 -12.79
C GLU A 64 -32.19 43.61 -13.09
N SER A 65 -31.86 42.86 -12.04
CA SER A 65 -31.09 41.60 -12.15
C SER A 65 -31.63 40.55 -11.18
N VAL A 66 -31.16 39.32 -11.36
CA VAL A 66 -31.57 38.15 -10.59
C VAL A 66 -30.38 37.61 -9.80
N ALA A 67 -30.61 37.17 -8.56
CA ALA A 67 -29.68 36.39 -7.78
C ALA A 67 -30.14 34.93 -7.72
N LEU A 68 -29.18 34.01 -7.55
CA LEU A 68 -29.46 32.60 -7.26
C LEU A 68 -29.13 32.32 -5.80
N THR A 69 -30.10 31.73 -5.09
CA THR A 69 -29.90 31.23 -3.73
C THR A 69 -29.72 29.72 -3.79
N PRO A 70 -28.55 29.17 -3.44
CA PRO A 70 -28.34 27.73 -3.36
C PRO A 70 -28.92 27.17 -2.06
N SER A 71 -29.42 25.94 -2.11
CA SER A 71 -29.64 25.10 -0.92
C SER A 71 -29.08 23.71 -1.15
N LEU A 72 -28.51 23.09 -0.11
CA LEU A 72 -27.93 21.76 -0.23
C LEU A 72 -29.02 20.70 -0.17
N VAL A 73 -29.10 19.88 -1.22
CA VAL A 73 -30.06 18.77 -1.32
C VAL A 73 -29.41 17.49 -0.81
N ALA A 74 -28.19 17.21 -1.27
CA ALA A 74 -27.38 16.09 -0.82
C ALA A 74 -25.89 16.45 -0.84
N PRO A 75 -25.09 16.00 0.14
CA PRO A 75 -25.50 15.24 1.33
C PRO A 75 -26.31 16.11 2.32
N VAL A 76 -27.35 15.53 2.93
CA VAL A 76 -28.18 16.25 3.92
C VAL A 76 -27.32 16.63 5.13
N GLY A 77 -27.35 17.90 5.52
CA GLY A 77 -26.55 18.42 6.64
C GLY A 77 -25.07 18.67 6.30
N GLY A 78 -24.68 18.53 5.03
CA GLY A 78 -23.34 18.86 4.56
C GLY A 78 -23.02 20.36 4.57
N PHE A 79 -21.80 20.67 4.15
CA PHE A 79 -21.30 22.03 4.01
C PHE A 79 -21.92 22.71 2.77
N LEU A 80 -22.37 23.96 2.95
CA LEU A 80 -22.93 24.79 1.90
C LEU A 80 -22.08 26.07 1.76
N PRO A 81 -21.01 26.07 0.95
CA PRO A 81 -20.29 27.30 0.63
C PRO A 81 -21.16 28.25 -0.22
N PRO A 82 -20.74 29.51 -0.39
CA PRO A 82 -21.37 30.42 -1.34
C PRO A 82 -21.29 29.88 -2.77
N LEU A 83 -22.35 30.08 -3.56
CA LEU A 83 -22.31 29.89 -5.01
C LEU A 83 -21.55 31.07 -5.64
N GLY A 84 -20.55 30.77 -6.46
CA GLY A 84 -19.83 31.77 -7.26
C GLY A 84 -20.57 32.11 -8.55
N GLY A 85 -20.36 33.31 -9.06
CA GLY A 85 -20.92 33.76 -10.35
C GLY A 85 -22.06 34.77 -10.23
N SER A 86 -22.52 35.25 -11.39
CA SER A 86 -23.63 36.20 -11.52
C SER A 86 -24.19 36.17 -12.92
N PHE A 87 -25.46 36.53 -13.09
CA PHE A 87 -26.00 36.78 -14.42
C PHE A 87 -25.39 38.04 -15.06
N ARG A 88 -25.28 38.00 -16.38
CA ARG A 88 -25.06 39.16 -17.24
C ARG A 88 -26.33 40.03 -17.28
N ASN A 89 -26.31 41.10 -18.08
CA ASN A 89 -27.50 41.93 -18.21
C ASN A 89 -28.61 41.19 -18.97
N PHE A 90 -29.86 41.47 -18.61
CA PHE A 90 -31.00 41.00 -19.39
C PHE A 90 -30.96 41.58 -20.81
N GLY A 91 -31.20 40.72 -21.81
CA GLY A 91 -31.05 41.07 -23.23
C GLY A 91 -29.72 40.66 -23.84
N GLU A 92 -28.77 40.16 -23.06
CA GLU A 92 -27.49 39.60 -23.51
C GLU A 92 -27.55 38.06 -23.58
N ASP A 93 -26.85 37.47 -24.55
CA ASP A 93 -26.61 36.02 -24.57
C ASP A 93 -25.47 35.62 -23.60
N CYS A 94 -25.11 34.33 -23.58
CA CYS A 94 -24.03 33.83 -22.72
C CYS A 94 -22.63 34.40 -23.07
N ASN A 95 -22.44 34.97 -24.26
CA ASN A 95 -21.21 35.64 -24.67
C ASN A 95 -21.21 37.14 -24.31
N GLY A 96 -22.34 37.68 -23.83
CA GLY A 96 -22.52 39.10 -23.55
C GLY A 96 -23.00 39.91 -24.76
N ASP A 97 -23.42 39.26 -25.85
CA ASP A 97 -23.89 39.95 -27.04
C ASP A 97 -25.40 40.26 -26.93
N PRO A 98 -25.81 41.53 -27.09
CA PRO A 98 -27.21 41.90 -27.03
C PRO A 98 -27.96 41.44 -28.29
N GLY A 99 -29.19 40.92 -28.11
CA GLY A 99 -29.99 40.44 -29.23
C GLY A 99 -31.49 40.48 -28.95
N PRO A 100 -32.35 40.77 -29.96
CA PRO A 100 -33.80 40.80 -29.75
C PRO A 100 -34.39 39.45 -29.31
N GLY A 101 -33.69 38.34 -29.58
CA GLY A 101 -34.05 37.01 -29.11
C GLY A 101 -33.78 36.76 -27.63
N ASN A 102 -32.99 37.62 -26.97
CA ASN A 102 -32.57 37.46 -25.57
C ASN A 102 -33.35 38.40 -24.63
N ASN A 103 -34.31 39.15 -25.15
CA ASN A 103 -35.10 40.10 -24.36
C ASN A 103 -35.90 39.36 -23.28
N GLY A 104 -35.81 39.81 -22.03
CA GLY A 104 -36.45 39.14 -20.90
C GLY A 104 -35.72 37.87 -20.44
N THR A 105 -34.51 37.62 -20.95
CA THR A 105 -33.61 36.56 -20.48
C THR A 105 -32.22 37.11 -20.15
N ALA A 106 -31.50 36.45 -19.25
CA ALA A 106 -30.09 36.70 -18.98
C ALA A 106 -29.35 35.36 -18.81
N CYS A 107 -28.09 35.31 -19.22
CA CYS A 107 -27.22 34.16 -19.01
C CYS A 107 -26.06 34.51 -18.07
N GLY A 108 -25.59 33.54 -17.29
CA GLY A 108 -24.45 33.70 -16.39
C GLY A 108 -23.73 32.38 -16.18
N ASP A 109 -22.44 32.45 -15.87
CA ASP A 109 -21.64 31.30 -15.48
C ASP A 109 -21.53 31.27 -13.95
N PHE A 110 -21.82 30.11 -13.37
CA PHE A 110 -21.84 29.88 -11.93
C PHE A 110 -20.89 28.76 -11.56
N GLU A 111 -20.32 28.82 -10.36
CA GLU A 111 -19.35 27.85 -9.84
C GLU A 111 -19.81 27.36 -8.48
N TRP A 112 -19.84 26.04 -8.31
CA TRP A 112 -20.16 25.39 -7.04
C TRP A 112 -18.92 24.67 -6.50
N PRO A 113 -18.18 25.25 -5.53
CA PRO A 113 -16.87 24.76 -5.11
C PRO A 113 -16.95 23.61 -4.09
N GLU A 114 -17.92 22.71 -4.23
CA GLU A 114 -18.12 21.60 -3.29
C GLU A 114 -18.77 20.39 -3.97
N VAL A 115 -18.59 19.20 -3.40
CA VAL A 115 -19.27 17.97 -3.83
C VAL A 115 -20.71 17.97 -3.33
N GLY A 116 -21.64 17.53 -4.18
CA GLY A 116 -23.04 17.46 -3.76
C GLY A 116 -24.05 17.64 -4.88
N ILE A 117 -25.30 17.77 -4.46
CA ILE A 117 -26.46 18.13 -5.28
C ILE A 117 -27.09 19.33 -4.59
N ILE A 118 -27.34 20.40 -5.33
CA ILE A 118 -27.93 21.63 -4.79
C ILE A 118 -29.28 21.91 -5.46
N SER A 119 -30.12 22.72 -4.83
CA SER A 119 -31.22 23.40 -5.51
C SER A 119 -30.85 24.87 -5.74
N LEU A 120 -31.39 25.47 -6.79
CA LEU A 120 -31.18 26.88 -7.11
C LEU A 120 -32.52 27.60 -7.22
N GLU A 121 -32.73 28.61 -6.38
CA GLU A 121 -33.92 29.46 -6.39
C GLU A 121 -33.57 30.87 -6.90
N PRO A 122 -34.20 31.35 -8.00
CA PRO A 122 -33.98 32.70 -8.49
C PRO A 122 -34.89 33.72 -7.79
N SER A 123 -34.33 34.86 -7.40
CA SER A 123 -35.07 36.00 -6.87
C SER A 123 -34.53 37.32 -7.39
N LEU A 124 -35.37 38.36 -7.37
CA LEU A 124 -34.97 39.69 -7.79
C LEU A 124 -33.94 40.28 -6.83
N VAL A 125 -32.85 40.85 -7.35
CA VAL A 125 -31.80 41.44 -6.51
C VAL A 125 -32.32 42.62 -5.68
N SER A 126 -33.22 43.41 -6.24
CA SER A 126 -33.81 44.58 -5.56
C SER A 126 -34.87 44.22 -4.51
N GLY A 127 -35.37 42.99 -4.51
CA GLY A 127 -36.40 42.48 -3.58
C GLY A 127 -37.80 43.07 -3.75
N ALA A 128 -38.00 43.98 -4.72
CA ALA A 128 -39.28 44.62 -5.02
C ALA A 128 -39.25 45.17 -6.44
N TYR A 129 -40.19 44.76 -7.30
CA TYR A 129 -40.21 45.22 -8.69
C TYR A 129 -41.06 46.49 -8.83
N LEU A 130 -40.45 47.63 -9.18
CA LEU A 130 -41.14 48.91 -9.43
C LEU A 130 -42.09 49.35 -8.29
N GLY A 131 -41.68 49.12 -7.04
CA GLY A 131 -42.48 49.45 -5.85
C GLY A 131 -43.60 48.46 -5.53
N THR A 132 -43.56 47.27 -6.13
CA THR A 132 -44.44 46.13 -5.82
C THR A 132 -43.67 45.00 -5.13
N ASP A 133 -44.34 43.91 -4.78
CA ASP A 133 -43.72 42.74 -4.17
C ASP A 133 -42.61 42.11 -5.02
N ASP A 134 -41.75 41.33 -4.37
CA ASP A 134 -40.64 40.60 -4.96
C ASP A 134 -41.05 39.62 -6.07
N VAL A 135 -40.23 39.49 -7.10
CA VAL A 135 -40.39 38.47 -8.15
C VAL A 135 -39.48 37.30 -7.81
N ILE A 136 -40.08 36.14 -7.55
CA ILE A 136 -39.39 34.89 -7.25
C ILE A 136 -39.67 33.85 -8.34
N GLY A 137 -38.78 32.88 -8.51
CA GLY A 137 -39.04 31.70 -9.32
C GLY A 137 -39.13 30.43 -8.50
N ASN A 138 -39.63 29.37 -9.13
CA ASN A 138 -39.58 28.04 -8.51
C ASN A 138 -38.13 27.55 -8.49
N ALA A 139 -37.71 26.98 -7.37
CA ALA A 139 -36.41 26.35 -7.28
C ALA A 139 -36.27 25.18 -8.27
N VAL A 140 -35.15 25.12 -8.98
CA VAL A 140 -34.75 23.88 -9.66
C VAL A 140 -34.27 22.92 -8.58
N ALA A 141 -35.07 21.88 -8.31
CA ALA A 141 -34.93 21.07 -7.11
C ALA A 141 -33.61 20.28 -7.04
N ASN A 142 -33.09 19.82 -8.17
CA ASN A 142 -31.83 19.07 -8.24
C ASN A 142 -30.97 19.66 -9.36
N VAL A 143 -29.88 20.30 -8.98
CA VAL A 143 -28.86 20.87 -9.86
C VAL A 143 -27.58 20.09 -9.63
N GLY A 144 -27.21 19.36 -10.68
CA GLY A 144 -25.99 18.60 -10.78
C GLY A 144 -25.98 17.29 -9.99
N ARG A 145 -24.84 16.60 -10.12
CA ARG A 145 -24.11 15.95 -9.04
C ARG A 145 -22.67 16.37 -9.23
N PHE A 146 -22.16 17.20 -8.33
CA PHE A 146 -20.79 17.69 -8.40
C PHE A 146 -19.86 16.67 -7.76
N ALA A 147 -18.82 16.27 -8.49
CA ALA A 147 -17.74 15.38 -8.06
C ALA A 147 -16.49 16.21 -7.75
N PRO A 148 -15.46 15.70 -7.05
CA PRO A 148 -14.21 16.43 -6.94
C PRO A 148 -13.60 16.70 -8.33
N ALA A 149 -12.75 17.71 -8.41
CA ALA A 149 -11.96 18.00 -9.59
C ALA A 149 -10.63 17.23 -9.59
N ASP A 150 -10.06 17.00 -8.41
CA ASP A 150 -8.73 16.43 -8.23
C ASP A 150 -8.59 15.75 -6.86
N PHE A 151 -7.50 15.02 -6.67
CA PHE A 151 -7.05 14.52 -5.37
C PHE A 151 -5.62 14.94 -5.11
N ASP A 152 -5.33 15.35 -3.87
CA ASP A 152 -3.97 15.50 -3.37
C ASP A 152 -3.69 14.37 -2.38
N MET A 153 -2.60 13.66 -2.56
CA MET A 153 -2.18 12.55 -1.71
C MET A 153 -0.80 12.87 -1.15
N GLN A 154 -0.64 12.65 0.15
CA GLN A 154 0.60 12.83 0.89
C GLN A 154 0.96 11.56 1.67
N ILE A 155 2.26 11.33 1.82
CA ILE A 155 2.80 10.32 2.73
C ILE A 155 2.91 10.99 4.11
N VAL A 156 2.06 10.56 5.05
CA VAL A 156 2.11 11.04 6.44
C VAL A 156 3.16 10.28 7.22
N ASP A 157 3.23 8.97 6.99
CA ASP A 157 4.25 8.09 7.55
C ASP A 157 4.73 7.12 6.48
N ALA A 158 6.05 6.97 6.35
CA ALA A 158 6.66 6.05 5.39
C ALA A 158 6.64 4.59 5.89
N GLY A 159 6.41 4.40 7.19
CA GLY A 159 6.38 3.12 7.87
C GLY A 159 7.76 2.56 8.20
N ASP A 160 7.79 1.71 9.23
CA ASP A 160 8.96 0.94 9.65
C ASP A 160 8.75 -0.54 9.29
N VAL A 161 9.82 -1.21 8.84
CA VAL A 161 9.82 -2.66 8.60
C VAL A 161 10.32 -3.36 9.86
N GLU A 162 9.67 -4.46 10.24
CA GLU A 162 10.04 -5.21 11.45
C GLU A 162 11.30 -6.04 11.22
N PRO A 163 12.35 -5.91 12.07
CA PRO A 163 13.48 -6.82 12.03
C PRO A 163 13.06 -8.22 12.48
N TYR A 164 13.77 -9.25 12.00
CA TYR A 164 13.57 -10.60 12.50
C TYR A 164 14.00 -10.75 13.97
N CYS A 165 15.16 -10.18 14.29
CA CYS A 165 15.77 -10.33 15.59
C CYS A 165 16.41 -9.02 16.02
N SER A 166 16.16 -8.62 17.26
CA SER A 166 16.64 -7.36 17.85
C SER A 166 17.22 -7.56 19.25
N ALA A 167 17.70 -8.78 19.56
CA ALA A 167 18.20 -9.14 20.89
C ALA A 167 19.48 -8.36 21.28
N ALA A 168 20.37 -8.12 20.30
CA ALA A 168 21.58 -7.31 20.47
C ALA A 168 21.61 -6.17 19.45
N ASN A 169 21.78 -6.50 18.17
CA ASN A 169 21.58 -5.59 17.05
C ASN A 169 20.41 -6.08 16.19
N SER A 170 19.65 -5.15 15.62
CA SER A 170 18.53 -5.49 14.75
C SER A 170 19.01 -6.00 13.40
N PHE A 171 18.49 -7.15 12.95
CA PHE A 171 18.75 -7.70 11.63
C PHE A 171 17.59 -8.57 11.13
N ALA A 172 17.60 -8.87 9.84
CA ALA A 172 16.80 -9.94 9.23
C ALA A 172 17.60 -10.69 8.17
N TYR A 173 17.06 -11.79 7.64
CA TYR A 173 17.74 -12.60 6.63
C TYR A 173 17.16 -12.42 5.23
N ILE A 174 18.04 -12.43 4.22
CA ILE A 174 17.62 -12.58 2.81
C ILE A 174 16.87 -13.90 2.66
N GLY A 175 15.71 -13.85 2.00
CA GLY A 175 14.80 -14.98 1.79
C GLY A 175 13.66 -15.04 2.81
N GLN A 176 13.65 -14.16 3.82
CA GLN A 176 12.56 -14.05 4.78
C GLN A 176 11.50 -13.07 4.30
N ASP A 177 10.24 -13.34 4.63
CA ASP A 177 9.15 -12.40 4.46
C ASP A 177 9.23 -11.35 5.59
N LEU A 178 9.33 -10.08 5.22
CA LEU A 178 9.46 -8.92 6.10
C LEU A 178 8.14 -8.15 6.09
N GLY A 179 7.51 -8.02 7.25
CA GLY A 179 6.29 -7.22 7.42
C GLY A 179 6.58 -5.84 7.99
N TRP A 180 5.57 -4.99 8.02
CA TRP A 180 5.64 -3.72 8.75
C TRP A 180 5.76 -3.97 10.26
N SER A 181 6.47 -3.10 10.96
CA SER A 181 6.44 -3.04 12.42
C SER A 181 5.01 -2.77 12.89
N PRO A 182 4.44 -3.57 13.80
CA PRO A 182 3.04 -3.41 14.23
C PRO A 182 2.73 -2.00 14.72
N GLY A 183 1.74 -1.34 14.09
CA GLY A 183 1.35 0.04 14.40
C GLY A 183 2.23 1.13 13.77
N SER A 184 3.22 0.75 12.96
CA SER A 184 4.07 1.63 12.16
C SER A 184 3.91 1.32 10.67
N GLU A 185 2.72 0.84 10.26
CA GLU A 185 2.40 0.63 8.86
C GLU A 185 2.38 1.97 8.12
N PRO A 186 2.83 2.02 6.84
CA PRO A 186 2.79 3.25 6.07
C PRO A 186 1.38 3.87 6.03
N LEU A 187 1.33 5.20 6.22
CA LEU A 187 0.10 5.97 6.32
C LEU A 187 0.08 7.05 5.25
N LEU A 188 -0.95 7.01 4.40
CA LEU A 188 -1.25 8.03 3.42
C LEU A 188 -2.45 8.86 3.86
N GLU A 189 -2.44 10.13 3.52
CA GLU A 189 -3.61 11.00 3.62
C GLU A 189 -3.95 11.53 2.23
N VAL A 190 -5.23 11.53 1.90
CA VAL A 190 -5.75 11.96 0.60
C VAL A 190 -6.83 13.00 0.84
N GLU A 191 -6.77 14.12 0.12
CA GLU A 191 -7.76 15.18 0.11
C GLU A 191 -8.50 15.21 -1.23
N ALA A 192 -9.82 15.33 -1.20
CA ALA A 192 -10.62 15.58 -2.40
C ALA A 192 -10.74 17.08 -2.63
N LEU A 193 -10.40 17.55 -3.84
CA LEU A 193 -10.25 18.97 -4.13
C LEU A 193 -11.23 19.46 -5.20
N ALA A 194 -11.66 20.70 -5.08
CA ALA A 194 -12.35 21.44 -6.13
C ALA A 194 -11.34 22.09 -7.09
N VAL A 195 -11.82 22.60 -8.22
CA VAL A 195 -11.05 23.51 -9.09
C VAL A 195 -10.52 24.66 -8.24
N GLY A 196 -9.21 24.91 -8.29
CA GLY A 196 -8.54 25.90 -7.45
C GLY A 196 -7.96 25.36 -6.14
N GLY A 197 -8.10 24.06 -5.85
CA GLY A 197 -7.37 23.37 -4.77
C GLY A 197 -8.01 23.48 -3.39
N THR A 198 -9.28 23.88 -3.28
CA THR A 198 -10.00 23.88 -1.99
C THR A 198 -10.59 22.51 -1.70
N VAL A 199 -10.44 22.03 -0.46
CA VAL A 199 -10.99 20.73 -0.03
C VAL A 199 -12.52 20.69 -0.14
N THR A 200 -13.04 19.70 -0.85
CA THR A 200 -14.48 19.39 -0.94
C THR A 200 -14.90 18.58 0.28
N ARG A 201 -15.48 19.23 1.29
CA ARG A 201 -15.80 18.65 2.59
C ARG A 201 -16.90 17.61 2.52
N ASN A 202 -17.82 17.77 1.58
CA ASN A 202 -18.95 16.86 1.41
C ASN A 202 -18.55 15.53 0.76
N TYR A 203 -17.35 15.44 0.17
CA TYR A 203 -16.87 14.22 -0.48
C TYR A 203 -16.90 13.00 0.44
N THR A 204 -16.53 13.16 1.71
CA THR A 204 -16.50 12.06 2.68
C THR A 204 -17.87 11.73 3.28
N SER A 205 -18.98 12.27 2.73
CA SER A 205 -20.33 12.10 3.28
C SER A 205 -21.11 10.99 2.56
N GLY A 206 -21.28 9.86 3.24
CA GLY A 206 -22.14 8.76 2.77
C GLY A 206 -21.74 8.27 1.38
N SER A 207 -22.69 8.27 0.44
CA SER A 207 -22.47 7.76 -0.92
C SER A 207 -21.62 8.66 -1.81
N PHE A 208 -21.27 9.88 -1.37
CA PHE A 208 -20.34 10.75 -2.11
C PHE A 208 -18.88 10.30 -1.98
N LEU A 209 -18.56 9.48 -0.97
CA LEU A 209 -17.22 8.91 -0.82
C LEU A 209 -17.03 7.83 -1.88
N ARG A 210 -16.46 8.25 -3.01
CA ARG A 210 -16.28 7.40 -4.19
C ARG A 210 -14.89 6.80 -4.31
N LEU A 211 -13.90 7.27 -3.53
CA LEU A 211 -12.55 6.73 -3.51
C LEU A 211 -12.46 5.53 -2.56
N ASP A 212 -12.38 4.31 -3.09
CA ASP A 212 -12.25 3.08 -2.29
C ASP A 212 -10.80 2.68 -1.98
N SER A 213 -10.61 1.57 -1.27
CA SER A 213 -9.28 1.06 -0.86
C SER A 213 -8.38 0.61 -2.03
N THR A 214 -8.94 0.47 -3.23
CA THR A 214 -8.22 0.10 -4.46
C THR A 214 -7.92 1.30 -5.34
N GLY A 215 -8.44 2.48 -5.00
CA GLY A 215 -8.27 3.69 -5.79
C GLY A 215 -6.88 4.32 -5.75
N ILE A 216 -5.92 3.75 -5.01
CA ILE A 216 -4.52 4.19 -5.01
C ILE A 216 -3.69 3.17 -5.77
N ASP A 217 -3.05 3.62 -6.86
CA ASP A 217 -2.15 2.77 -7.64
C ASP A 217 -0.79 2.64 -6.94
N ARG A 218 -0.50 1.42 -6.47
CA ARG A 218 0.74 1.07 -5.77
C ARG A 218 1.56 0.14 -6.65
N LEU A 219 2.76 0.57 -7.02
CA LEU A 219 3.70 -0.22 -7.79
C LEU A 219 4.97 -0.48 -6.96
N PRO A 220 5.06 -1.65 -6.28
CA PRO A 220 6.27 -2.03 -5.56
C PRO A 220 7.46 -2.20 -6.52
N ALA A 221 8.65 -1.75 -6.11
CA ALA A 221 9.87 -2.04 -6.85
C ALA A 221 10.15 -3.55 -6.88
N VAL A 222 10.84 -4.01 -7.92
CA VAL A 222 11.23 -5.42 -8.07
C VAL A 222 12.70 -5.66 -7.70
N THR A 223 13.42 -4.61 -7.31
CA THR A 223 14.80 -4.66 -6.82
C THR A 223 15.02 -3.67 -5.70
N ASP A 224 16.12 -3.84 -4.97
CA ASP A 224 16.75 -2.75 -4.20
C ASP A 224 17.18 -1.61 -5.14
N GLU A 225 17.39 -0.41 -4.61
CA GLU A 225 17.85 0.77 -5.34
C GLU A 225 19.39 0.86 -5.45
N VAL A 226 20.12 0.22 -4.52
CA VAL A 226 21.57 0.36 -4.37
C VAL A 226 22.28 -0.98 -4.23
N ALA A 227 21.77 -1.86 -3.37
CA ALA A 227 22.40 -3.12 -3.05
C ALA A 227 22.41 -4.05 -4.26
N SER A 228 23.61 -4.49 -4.65
CA SER A 228 23.83 -5.34 -5.82
C SER A 228 24.33 -6.72 -5.40
N GLY A 229 23.88 -7.75 -6.11
CA GLY A 229 24.40 -9.11 -5.98
C GLY A 229 25.82 -9.25 -6.54
N THR A 230 26.38 -10.45 -6.43
CA THR A 230 27.75 -10.77 -6.87
C THR A 230 27.98 -10.59 -8.38
N GLY A 231 26.91 -10.58 -9.18
CA GLY A 231 26.92 -10.30 -10.62
C GLY A 231 26.76 -8.83 -11.01
N GLY A 232 26.62 -7.91 -10.02
CA GLY A 232 26.45 -6.47 -10.25
C GLY A 232 25.02 -6.02 -10.60
N ALA A 233 24.07 -6.95 -10.73
CA ALA A 233 22.64 -6.61 -10.79
C ALA A 233 22.12 -6.27 -9.39
N LEU A 234 21.14 -5.35 -9.31
CA LEU A 234 20.47 -5.01 -8.07
C LEU A 234 19.74 -6.23 -7.49
N LEU A 235 19.71 -6.33 -6.17
CA LEU A 235 19.12 -7.49 -5.49
C LEU A 235 17.61 -7.56 -5.77
N PRO A 236 17.08 -8.72 -6.19
CA PRO A 236 15.67 -8.86 -6.50
C PRO A 236 14.80 -8.87 -5.23
N VAL A 237 13.67 -8.19 -5.31
CA VAL A 237 12.67 -8.06 -4.25
C VAL A 237 11.29 -8.41 -4.80
N THR A 238 10.51 -9.14 -4.02
CA THR A 238 9.09 -9.34 -4.27
C THR A 238 8.28 -8.71 -3.16
N ALA A 239 7.15 -8.11 -3.50
CA ALA A 239 6.21 -7.56 -2.53
C ALA A 239 4.82 -8.14 -2.77
N MET A 240 4.16 -8.55 -1.68
CA MET A 240 2.75 -8.87 -1.65
C MET A 240 2.06 -7.75 -0.87
N LEU A 241 1.21 -6.99 -1.55
CA LEU A 241 0.49 -5.86 -0.97
C LEU A 241 -1.02 -6.14 -0.96
N ASP A 242 -1.57 -6.27 0.23
CA ASP A 242 -2.99 -6.46 0.48
C ASP A 242 -3.76 -5.13 0.36
N PRO A 243 -5.11 -5.18 0.24
CA PRO A 243 -5.92 -3.97 0.20
C PRO A 243 -5.71 -3.09 1.44
N MET A 244 -5.56 -1.78 1.22
CA MET A 244 -5.37 -0.84 2.33
C MET A 244 -6.63 -0.65 3.17
N ALA A 245 -6.45 -0.37 4.45
CA ALA A 245 -7.52 0.08 5.32
C ALA A 245 -7.80 1.57 5.05
N ARG A 246 -9.03 1.89 4.61
CA ARG A 246 -9.49 3.27 4.38
C ARG A 246 -10.32 3.77 5.56
N SER A 247 -10.02 4.97 6.04
CA SER A 247 -10.83 5.68 7.03
C SER A 247 -11.06 7.15 6.65
N VAL A 248 -12.12 7.76 7.19
CA VAL A 248 -12.36 9.20 7.06
C VAL A 248 -11.69 9.89 8.24
N PHE A 249 -10.68 10.73 7.97
CA PHE A 249 -9.99 11.50 9.00
C PHE A 249 -10.72 12.79 9.34
N GLY A 250 -11.29 13.44 8.32
CA GLY A 250 -12.06 14.67 8.45
C GLY A 250 -12.90 14.95 7.21
N PRO A 251 -13.67 16.05 7.20
CA PRO A 251 -14.47 16.44 6.04
C PRO A 251 -13.58 16.64 4.80
N GLY A 252 -13.78 15.81 3.77
CA GLY A 252 -12.99 15.84 2.52
C GLY A 252 -11.61 15.18 2.61
N VAL A 253 -11.23 14.62 3.78
CA VAL A 253 -9.90 14.07 4.04
C VAL A 253 -10.01 12.60 4.47
N MET A 254 -9.29 11.73 3.76
CA MET A 254 -9.27 10.28 3.97
C MET A 254 -7.87 9.82 4.35
N ARG A 255 -7.78 8.73 5.11
CA ARG A 255 -6.52 8.05 5.41
C ARG A 255 -6.54 6.64 4.88
N PHE A 256 -5.39 6.24 4.34
CA PHE A 256 -5.13 4.89 3.85
C PHE A 256 -3.92 4.34 4.58
N THR A 257 -4.14 3.26 5.32
CA THR A 257 -3.09 2.53 6.03
C THR A 257 -2.79 1.25 5.27
N PHE A 258 -1.51 0.99 5.02
CA PHE A 258 -1.04 -0.26 4.44
C PHE A 258 -1.44 -1.45 5.33
N SER A 259 -1.53 -2.64 4.75
CA SER A 259 -2.01 -3.81 5.50
C SER A 259 -0.89 -4.35 6.38
N GLY A 260 -1.19 -4.70 7.63
CA GLY A 260 -0.23 -5.44 8.47
C GLY A 260 0.14 -6.83 7.94
N GLU A 261 -0.61 -7.34 6.96
CA GLU A 261 -0.34 -8.60 6.26
C GLU A 261 0.53 -8.43 5.00
N ASP A 262 0.93 -7.18 4.66
CA ASP A 262 1.86 -6.94 3.57
C ASP A 262 3.21 -7.61 3.87
N ALA A 263 3.85 -8.14 2.82
CA ALA A 263 5.13 -8.83 2.95
C ALA A 263 6.11 -8.40 1.85
N LEU A 264 7.32 -8.03 2.25
CA LEU A 264 8.46 -7.75 1.39
C LEU A 264 9.48 -8.89 1.52
N ARG A 265 10.01 -9.40 0.41
CA ARG A 265 10.99 -10.49 0.44
C ARG A 265 12.11 -10.23 -0.55
N TYR A 266 13.33 -10.12 -0.02
CA TYR A 266 14.55 -10.18 -0.84
C TYR A 266 14.82 -11.63 -1.21
N LEU A 267 14.99 -11.93 -2.50
CA LEU A 267 15.14 -13.32 -2.93
C LEU A 267 16.53 -13.87 -2.57
N LYS A 268 16.52 -15.09 -2.04
CA LYS A 268 17.73 -15.84 -1.73
C LYS A 268 18.14 -16.65 -2.94
N GLU A 269 19.20 -16.20 -3.59
CA GLU A 269 19.75 -16.72 -4.84
C GLU A 269 21.27 -16.85 -4.69
N PRO A 270 21.96 -17.67 -5.50
CA PRO A 270 23.41 -17.76 -5.45
C PRO A 270 24.11 -16.39 -5.63
N THR A 271 23.49 -15.51 -6.42
CA THR A 271 23.94 -14.14 -6.69
C THR A 271 23.68 -13.17 -5.52
N SER A 272 22.78 -13.50 -4.58
CA SER A 272 22.49 -12.64 -3.42
C SER A 272 23.36 -12.95 -2.19
N ARG A 273 24.36 -13.84 -2.31
CA ARG A 273 25.40 -14.05 -1.29
C ARG A 273 26.37 -12.86 -1.23
N VAL A 274 25.92 -11.78 -0.61
CA VAL A 274 26.66 -10.53 -0.40
C VAL A 274 26.81 -10.23 1.08
N GLY A 275 27.70 -9.30 1.42
CA GLY A 275 27.84 -8.81 2.79
C GLY A 275 26.57 -8.10 3.27
N SER A 276 26.45 -7.92 4.58
CA SER A 276 25.32 -7.22 5.20
C SER A 276 25.14 -5.81 4.63
N PHE A 277 23.88 -5.38 4.47
CA PHE A 277 23.52 -4.05 4.00
C PHE A 277 22.19 -3.62 4.62
N VAL A 278 21.94 -2.31 4.67
CA VAL A 278 20.63 -1.76 4.99
C VAL A 278 19.84 -1.64 3.68
N PRO A 279 18.67 -2.26 3.54
CA PRO A 279 17.85 -2.18 2.33
C PRO A 279 17.49 -0.74 1.94
N ASP A 280 17.52 -0.43 0.64
CA ASP A 280 16.93 0.78 0.07
C ASP A 280 15.85 0.38 -0.94
N TYR A 281 14.59 0.49 -0.52
CA TYR A 281 13.44 -0.01 -1.26
C TYR A 281 12.35 1.04 -1.39
N ARG A 282 11.67 1.05 -2.54
CA ARG A 282 10.64 2.04 -2.88
C ARG A 282 9.36 1.38 -3.35
N ILE A 283 8.24 1.97 -2.98
CA ILE A 283 6.92 1.70 -3.56
C ILE A 283 6.47 2.99 -4.26
N ALA A 284 6.27 2.92 -5.58
CA ALA A 284 5.74 4.05 -6.31
C ALA A 284 4.23 4.15 -6.07
N LEU A 285 3.77 5.36 -5.77
CA LEU A 285 2.36 5.72 -5.63
C LEU A 285 1.99 6.56 -6.85
N ASN A 286 1.51 5.91 -7.91
CA ASN A 286 1.40 6.52 -9.24
C ASN A 286 0.21 7.49 -9.37
N GLY A 287 -0.78 7.36 -8.49
CA GLY A 287 -1.94 8.24 -8.50
C GLY A 287 -3.08 7.72 -7.66
N VAL A 288 -4.13 8.53 -7.62
CA VAL A 288 -5.39 8.27 -6.96
C VAL A 288 -6.49 8.37 -8.00
N THR A 289 -7.38 7.39 -8.10
CA THR A 289 -8.55 7.39 -8.97
C THR A 289 -9.76 6.87 -8.20
N ASP A 290 -10.86 7.62 -8.25
CA ASP A 290 -12.11 7.20 -7.61
C ASP A 290 -13.06 6.47 -8.59
N LEU A 291 -14.18 5.98 -8.05
CA LEU A 291 -15.19 5.25 -8.82
C LEU A 291 -15.94 6.12 -9.84
N ASP A 292 -15.80 7.44 -9.79
CA ASP A 292 -16.34 8.37 -10.79
C ASP A 292 -15.34 8.63 -11.95
N GLY A 293 -14.13 8.06 -11.86
CA GLY A 293 -13.05 8.24 -12.82
C GLY A 293 -12.26 9.52 -12.60
N ILE A 294 -12.51 10.26 -11.52
CA ILE A 294 -11.71 11.43 -11.16
C ILE A 294 -10.35 10.94 -10.71
N SER A 295 -9.29 11.45 -11.34
CA SER A 295 -7.92 11.02 -11.09
C SER A 295 -7.05 12.19 -10.70
N SER A 296 -6.09 11.91 -9.81
CA SER A 296 -5.13 12.91 -9.35
C SER A 296 -4.28 13.44 -10.50
N THR A 297 -4.03 14.75 -10.53
CA THR A 297 -3.06 15.37 -11.44
C THR A 297 -1.65 15.50 -10.87
N GLN A 298 -1.47 15.13 -9.60
CA GLN A 298 -0.19 15.25 -8.93
C GLN A 298 0.85 14.27 -9.51
N PRO A 299 2.15 14.61 -9.47
CA PRO A 299 3.21 13.66 -9.81
C PRO A 299 3.21 12.45 -8.87
N ALA A 300 3.64 11.28 -9.39
CA ALA A 300 3.80 10.08 -8.58
C ALA A 300 4.70 10.34 -7.36
N LEU A 301 4.30 9.80 -6.22
CA LEU A 301 5.11 9.83 -5.01
C LEU A 301 5.95 8.56 -4.89
N SER A 302 7.04 8.64 -4.13
CA SER A 302 7.87 7.49 -3.79
C SER A 302 7.82 7.27 -2.29
N LEU A 303 7.13 6.20 -1.87
CA LEU A 303 7.16 5.72 -0.49
C LEU A 303 8.46 4.96 -0.28
N GLN A 304 9.23 5.34 0.74
CA GLN A 304 10.48 4.69 1.11
C GLN A 304 10.39 4.25 2.58
N PRO A 305 10.00 3.00 2.85
CA PRO A 305 9.93 2.49 4.20
C PRO A 305 11.30 2.49 4.88
N ASN A 306 11.31 2.64 6.19
CA ASN A 306 12.52 2.57 6.98
C ASN A 306 12.75 1.13 7.48
N PHE A 307 13.87 0.54 7.08
CA PHE A 307 14.26 -0.77 7.60
C PHE A 307 14.95 -0.65 8.95
N GLY A 308 15.85 0.32 9.15
CA GLY A 308 16.54 0.50 10.44
C GLY A 308 17.36 -0.71 10.95
N PHE A 309 17.55 -1.75 10.13
CA PHE A 309 18.27 -2.98 10.45
C PHE A 309 19.09 -3.49 9.26
N ASP A 310 20.07 -4.35 9.54
CA ASP A 310 20.86 -5.01 8.50
C ASP A 310 20.13 -6.23 7.94
N LEU A 311 20.06 -6.33 6.62
CA LEU A 311 19.69 -7.56 5.94
C LEU A 311 20.94 -8.42 5.69
N ARG A 312 20.89 -9.69 6.09
CA ARG A 312 22.03 -10.61 6.09
C ARG A 312 21.78 -11.81 5.20
N TYR A 313 22.77 -12.22 4.41
CA TYR A 313 22.75 -13.56 3.80
C TYR A 313 23.10 -14.60 4.87
N GLY A 314 22.08 -15.22 5.47
CA GLY A 314 22.23 -16.19 6.56
C GLY A 314 22.26 -17.64 6.14
N ARG A 315 22.69 -18.52 7.04
CA ARG A 315 22.49 -19.98 6.97
C ARG A 315 22.64 -20.62 8.34
N ILE A 316 22.08 -21.81 8.51
CA ILE A 316 22.55 -22.75 9.52
C ILE A 316 23.67 -23.59 8.92
N ALA A 317 24.69 -23.88 9.72
CA ALA A 317 25.78 -24.76 9.36
C ALA A 317 25.90 -25.88 10.40
N LEU A 318 25.95 -27.13 9.92
CA LEU A 318 26.32 -28.29 10.71
C LEU A 318 27.78 -28.63 10.42
N GLU A 319 28.55 -28.95 11.45
CA GLU A 319 29.90 -29.48 11.29
C GLU A 319 29.92 -31.00 11.42
N ASN A 320 30.89 -31.63 10.77
CA ASN A 320 31.14 -33.06 10.94
C ASN A 320 31.53 -33.36 12.39
N ALA A 321 31.03 -34.48 12.91
CA ALA A 321 31.28 -34.92 14.27
C ALA A 321 31.87 -36.34 14.27
N PHE A 322 32.83 -36.58 15.15
CA PHE A 322 33.43 -37.90 15.31
C PHE A 322 33.69 -38.21 16.78
N GLY A 323 33.49 -39.47 17.18
CA GLY A 323 33.67 -39.90 18.56
C GLY A 323 33.69 -41.41 18.71
N PRO A 324 33.99 -41.91 19.93
CA PRO A 324 33.91 -43.34 20.21
C PRO A 324 32.45 -43.81 20.25
N GLU A 325 32.21 -45.07 19.90
CA GLU A 325 30.89 -45.72 19.91
C GLU A 325 30.23 -45.83 21.30
N THR A 326 30.99 -45.52 22.36
CA THR A 326 30.56 -45.62 23.75
C THR A 326 30.15 -44.29 24.38
N LEU A 327 30.29 -43.16 23.67
CA LEU A 327 29.91 -41.84 24.17
C LEU A 327 28.91 -41.14 23.24
N PRO A 328 27.97 -40.34 23.79
CA PRO A 328 27.13 -39.49 22.98
C PRO A 328 27.97 -38.52 22.15
N LEU A 329 27.56 -38.32 20.89
CA LEU A 329 28.28 -37.50 19.93
C LEU A 329 27.53 -36.19 19.71
N THR A 330 28.14 -35.07 20.08
CA THR A 330 27.60 -33.73 19.77
C THR A 330 27.93 -33.37 18.34
N VAL A 331 26.91 -33.04 17.55
CA VAL A 331 27.04 -32.46 16.21
C VAL A 331 27.01 -30.93 16.36
N PRO A 332 28.11 -30.20 16.09
CA PRO A 332 28.13 -28.75 16.22
C PRO A 332 27.18 -28.10 15.20
N MET A 333 26.41 -27.12 15.68
CA MET A 333 25.48 -26.35 14.88
C MET A 333 25.69 -24.86 15.15
N PHE A 334 25.73 -24.06 14.09
CA PHE A 334 25.92 -22.61 14.15
C PHE A 334 24.97 -21.88 13.22
N ALA A 335 24.43 -20.75 13.67
CA ALA A 335 23.86 -19.75 12.76
C ALA A 335 24.98 -18.83 12.26
N GLN A 336 25.08 -18.70 10.94
CA GLN A 336 26.12 -17.93 10.27
C GLN A 336 25.51 -16.91 9.33
N TYR A 337 26.27 -15.86 9.02
CA TYR A 337 25.99 -14.97 7.91
C TYR A 337 27.26 -14.70 7.10
N PHE A 338 27.09 -14.31 5.83
CA PHE A 338 28.20 -13.93 4.96
C PHE A 338 28.60 -12.48 5.22
N ASP A 339 29.85 -12.23 5.62
CA ASP A 339 30.38 -10.90 5.95
C ASP A 339 30.88 -10.12 4.71
N GLY A 340 30.66 -10.66 3.51
CA GLY A 340 31.21 -10.16 2.25
C GLY A 340 32.46 -10.91 1.78
N ASN A 341 33.13 -11.66 2.66
CA ASN A 341 34.29 -12.48 2.33
C ASN A 341 34.08 -13.96 2.67
N ARG A 342 33.49 -14.26 3.83
CA ARG A 342 33.27 -15.62 4.32
C ARG A 342 32.05 -15.69 5.23
N PHE A 343 31.62 -16.91 5.53
CA PHE A 343 30.64 -17.12 6.58
C PHE A 343 31.30 -16.99 7.95
N VAL A 344 30.66 -16.23 8.83
CA VAL A 344 31.03 -16.03 10.23
C VAL A 344 29.81 -16.29 11.11
N THR A 345 30.04 -16.67 12.38
CA THR A 345 28.96 -16.88 13.35
C THR A 345 28.17 -15.58 13.54
N ASN A 346 26.85 -15.68 13.50
CA ASN A 346 25.96 -14.56 13.79
C ASN A 346 25.80 -14.38 15.30
N ALA A 347 26.68 -13.59 15.91
CA ALA A 347 26.61 -13.32 17.36
C ALA A 347 25.34 -12.56 17.79
N ASP A 348 24.59 -11.97 16.86
CA ASP A 348 23.31 -11.32 17.17
C ASP A 348 22.13 -12.31 17.13
N GLU A 349 22.33 -13.53 16.61
CA GLU A 349 21.27 -14.53 16.47
C GLU A 349 20.90 -15.14 17.82
N SER A 350 19.71 -14.79 18.31
CA SER A 350 19.10 -15.39 19.49
C SER A 350 17.58 -15.57 19.34
N CYS A 351 17.06 -15.56 18.12
CA CYS A 351 15.63 -15.57 17.83
C CYS A 351 15.15 -16.85 17.13
N TRP A 352 16.05 -17.59 16.48
CA TRP A 352 15.69 -18.86 15.87
C TRP A 352 15.50 -19.97 16.91
N VAL A 353 14.34 -20.61 16.83
CA VAL A 353 13.92 -21.75 17.66
C VAL A 353 13.78 -22.98 16.76
N PHE A 354 14.17 -24.14 17.26
CA PHE A 354 14.21 -25.40 16.52
C PHE A 354 13.79 -26.61 17.38
N ASN A 355 13.39 -27.70 16.72
CA ASN A 355 12.92 -28.94 17.33
C ASN A 355 13.68 -30.13 16.78
N LEU A 356 14.70 -30.61 17.50
CA LEU A 356 15.63 -31.61 16.96
C LEU A 356 14.96 -32.92 16.51
N PRO A 357 14.04 -33.56 17.26
CA PRO A 357 13.42 -34.81 16.81
C PRO A 357 12.54 -34.67 15.57
N GLY A 358 11.98 -33.47 15.31
CA GLY A 358 11.11 -33.20 14.18
C GLY A 358 11.87 -32.66 12.97
N ASP A 359 12.97 -31.95 13.22
CA ASP A 359 13.74 -31.26 12.20
C ASP A 359 14.97 -32.05 11.75
N THR A 360 15.42 -33.07 12.48
CA THR A 360 16.64 -33.83 12.14
C THR A 360 16.30 -35.14 11.43
N ASP A 361 16.93 -35.38 10.29
CA ASP A 361 16.91 -36.66 9.58
C ASP A 361 18.29 -37.32 9.59
N LEU A 362 18.32 -38.65 9.71
CA LEU A 362 19.53 -39.44 9.76
C LEU A 362 19.57 -40.41 8.59
N ASP A 363 20.46 -40.17 7.62
CA ASP A 363 20.70 -41.09 6.52
C ASP A 363 21.89 -42.02 6.82
N PHE A 364 21.58 -43.31 6.92
CA PHE A 364 22.52 -44.40 7.18
C PHE A 364 23.05 -45.07 5.90
N SER A 365 22.65 -44.63 4.70
CA SER A 365 23.01 -45.27 3.42
C SER A 365 24.53 -45.41 3.21
N GLY A 366 25.31 -44.52 3.81
CA GLY A 366 26.78 -44.53 3.80
C GLY A 366 27.43 -45.03 5.10
N SER A 367 26.67 -45.56 6.06
CA SER A 367 27.12 -45.97 7.39
C SER A 367 27.14 -47.51 7.56
N ALA A 368 27.92 -47.98 8.55
CA ALA A 368 27.85 -49.38 9.02
C ALA A 368 26.72 -49.59 10.04
N LEU A 369 26.19 -48.50 10.59
CA LEU A 369 25.11 -48.49 11.56
C LEU A 369 23.76 -48.54 10.84
N ASN A 370 22.75 -49.01 11.54
CA ASN A 370 21.37 -49.06 11.05
C ASN A 370 20.48 -48.10 11.83
N ASP A 371 19.30 -47.86 11.29
CA ASP A 371 18.24 -47.15 12.02
C ASP A 371 17.98 -47.80 13.39
N GLY A 372 17.84 -46.95 14.42
CA GLY A 372 17.72 -47.33 15.82
C GLY A 372 19.04 -47.65 16.54
N ASP A 373 20.18 -47.71 15.84
CA ASP A 373 21.48 -47.85 16.52
C ASP A 373 21.89 -46.58 17.25
N THR A 374 21.49 -45.40 16.75
CA THR A 374 21.62 -44.12 17.45
C THR A 374 20.30 -43.35 17.35
N SER A 375 20.15 -42.31 18.16
CA SER A 375 18.98 -41.47 18.21
C SER A 375 19.35 -40.02 18.47
N VAL A 376 18.55 -39.11 17.92
CA VAL A 376 18.69 -37.67 18.12
C VAL A 376 18.20 -37.27 19.52
N SER A 377 18.85 -36.29 20.13
CA SER A 377 18.44 -35.66 21.39
C SER A 377 17.02 -35.10 21.33
N THR A 378 16.27 -35.23 22.43
CA THR A 378 14.84 -34.90 22.51
C THR A 378 14.57 -33.42 22.81
N VAL A 379 15.36 -32.51 22.24
CA VAL A 379 15.21 -31.06 22.46
C VAL A 379 14.02 -30.55 21.66
N VAL A 380 13.08 -29.92 22.36
CA VAL A 380 11.92 -29.23 21.80
C VAL A 380 12.00 -27.79 22.29
N ASP A 381 11.69 -26.85 21.41
CA ASP A 381 11.83 -25.41 21.64
C ASP A 381 13.28 -25.00 21.99
N GLY A 382 14.26 -25.67 21.40
CA GLY A 382 15.67 -25.29 21.53
C GLY A 382 15.93 -23.95 20.85
N GLN A 383 16.78 -23.11 21.42
CA GLN A 383 16.98 -21.74 20.92
C GLN A 383 18.46 -21.46 20.65
N MET A 384 18.72 -20.70 19.57
CA MET A 384 20.04 -20.12 19.36
C MET A 384 20.36 -19.09 20.44
N LEU A 385 21.63 -19.00 20.81
CA LEU A 385 22.18 -17.93 21.63
C LEU A 385 23.53 -17.50 21.05
N GLU A 386 23.59 -16.25 20.62
CA GLU A 386 24.76 -15.67 19.96
C GLU A 386 25.28 -16.53 18.78
N GLY A 387 24.34 -17.07 18.00
CA GLY A 387 24.59 -17.90 16.83
C GLY A 387 25.13 -19.30 17.12
N SER A 388 25.11 -19.72 18.38
CA SER A 388 25.48 -21.08 18.83
C SER A 388 24.35 -21.72 19.62
N VAL A 389 24.43 -23.03 19.83
CA VAL A 389 23.44 -23.77 20.62
C VAL A 389 23.84 -23.85 22.09
N LEU A 390 22.89 -23.56 22.98
CA LEU A 390 23.08 -23.72 24.42
C LEU A 390 23.46 -25.17 24.78
N PRO A 391 24.29 -25.41 25.82
CA PRO A 391 24.71 -26.77 26.20
C PRO A 391 23.59 -27.78 26.41
N GLY A 392 22.40 -27.34 26.86
CA GLY A 392 21.22 -28.18 27.06
C GLY A 392 20.44 -28.52 25.78
N ASP A 393 20.62 -27.73 24.72
CA ASP A 393 19.80 -27.79 23.49
C ASP A 393 20.58 -28.39 22.31
N ARG A 394 21.79 -28.87 22.58
CA ARG A 394 22.71 -29.36 21.55
C ARG A 394 22.13 -30.55 20.80
N LEU A 395 22.39 -30.57 19.51
CA LEU A 395 22.22 -31.76 18.68
C LEU A 395 23.19 -32.85 19.12
N ILE A 396 22.66 -33.87 19.78
CA ILE A 396 23.43 -35.00 20.30
C ILE A 396 22.85 -36.29 19.73
N LEU A 397 23.74 -37.10 19.15
CA LEU A 397 23.45 -38.48 18.80
C LEU A 397 23.79 -39.39 19.97
N SER A 398 22.87 -40.26 20.37
CA SER A 398 23.11 -41.23 21.44
C SER A 398 24.22 -42.22 21.06
N ALA A 399 24.97 -42.69 22.04
CA ALA A 399 26.05 -43.65 21.81
C ALA A 399 25.46 -44.97 21.25
N PRO A 400 25.96 -45.50 20.13
CA PRO A 400 25.42 -46.72 19.54
C PRO A 400 25.75 -47.99 20.32
N GLY A 401 26.76 -47.93 21.18
CA GLY A 401 27.20 -49.00 22.05
C GLY A 401 28.48 -49.68 21.58
N GLU A 402 29.12 -50.41 22.49
CA GLU A 402 30.36 -51.13 22.22
C GLU A 402 30.21 -52.09 21.03
N GLY A 403 31.19 -52.06 20.12
CA GLY A 403 31.20 -52.90 18.92
C GLY A 403 30.40 -52.34 17.72
N LYS A 404 29.75 -51.18 17.86
CA LYS A 404 29.07 -50.48 16.75
C LYS A 404 29.90 -49.30 16.24
N SER A 405 30.97 -49.62 15.53
CA SER A 405 31.87 -48.65 14.90
C SER A 405 31.67 -48.61 13.39
N GLU A 406 32.02 -47.49 12.76
CA GLU A 406 32.07 -47.39 11.31
C GLU A 406 33.09 -48.36 10.70
N ALA A 407 32.71 -48.99 9.59
CA ALA A 407 33.57 -49.90 8.85
C ALA A 407 34.53 -49.12 7.91
N PRO A 408 35.74 -49.64 7.62
CA PRO A 408 36.62 -49.04 6.61
C PRO A 408 35.91 -48.91 5.26
N GLY A 409 35.87 -47.69 4.72
CA GLY A 409 35.20 -47.37 3.46
C GLY A 409 33.79 -46.78 3.61
N ASN A 410 33.21 -46.83 4.81
CA ASN A 410 31.96 -46.15 5.10
C ASN A 410 32.22 -44.66 5.38
N ARG A 411 31.28 -43.83 4.96
CA ARG A 411 31.39 -42.37 5.10
C ARG A 411 30.92 -41.94 6.48
N GLY A 412 29.92 -42.62 7.04
CA GLY A 412 29.25 -42.21 8.27
C GLY A 412 27.76 -42.00 8.06
N ILE A 413 27.10 -41.56 9.12
CA ILE A 413 25.69 -41.14 9.11
C ILE A 413 25.65 -39.70 8.63
N VAL A 414 24.83 -39.41 7.61
CA VAL A 414 24.56 -38.02 7.22
C VAL A 414 23.45 -37.51 8.14
N VAL A 415 23.76 -36.44 8.86
CA VAL A 415 22.83 -35.73 9.74
C VAL A 415 22.35 -34.50 8.98
N GLU A 416 21.11 -34.50 8.54
CA GLU A 416 20.47 -33.34 7.90
C GLU A 416 19.53 -32.66 8.89
N MET A 417 19.48 -31.33 8.86
CA MET A 417 18.51 -30.57 9.63
C MET A 417 17.62 -29.73 8.73
N ALA A 418 16.31 -29.96 8.80
CA ALA A 418 15.28 -29.13 8.20
C ALA A 418 15.32 -27.74 8.83
N VAL A 419 15.51 -26.73 7.98
CA VAL A 419 15.51 -25.31 8.39
C VAL A 419 14.62 -24.50 7.44
N PRO A 420 14.11 -23.33 7.88
CA PRO A 420 13.45 -22.39 6.98
C PRO A 420 14.31 -22.05 5.76
N ASP A 421 13.70 -21.76 4.62
CA ASP A 421 14.43 -21.50 3.35
C ASP A 421 15.48 -20.39 3.46
N TRP A 422 15.24 -19.38 4.29
CA TRP A 422 16.19 -18.28 4.53
C TRP A 422 17.46 -18.70 5.29
N LEU A 423 17.44 -19.86 5.96
CA LEU A 423 18.56 -20.51 6.65
C LEU A 423 19.21 -21.65 5.87
N LYS A 424 18.66 -22.03 4.71
CA LYS A 424 19.32 -22.96 3.78
C LYS A 424 20.49 -22.28 3.06
N ASP A 425 21.30 -23.07 2.35
CA ASP A 425 22.33 -22.52 1.44
C ASP A 425 22.48 -23.41 0.21
N PHE A 426 23.21 -22.91 -0.79
CA PHE A 426 23.53 -23.63 -2.02
C PHE A 426 24.75 -24.53 -1.79
N TRP A 427 24.53 -25.67 -1.14
CA TRP A 427 25.57 -26.63 -0.75
C TRP A 427 25.87 -27.70 -1.82
N ASP A 428 24.91 -28.00 -2.70
CA ASP A 428 25.00 -29.13 -3.63
C ASP A 428 25.70 -28.74 -4.94
N ASP A 429 26.89 -29.29 -5.17
CA ASP A 429 27.65 -29.13 -6.40
C ASP A 429 26.92 -29.72 -7.64
N GLY A 430 26.02 -30.68 -7.43
CA GLY A 430 25.21 -31.31 -8.49
C GLY A 430 23.98 -30.49 -8.87
N GLN A 431 23.45 -29.69 -7.94
CA GLN A 431 22.34 -28.75 -8.14
C GLN A 431 22.68 -27.38 -7.51
N PRO A 432 23.60 -26.62 -8.13
CA PRO A 432 24.17 -25.41 -7.51
C PRO A 432 23.18 -24.24 -7.32
N ASN A 433 21.95 -24.39 -7.83
CA ASN A 433 20.88 -23.40 -7.71
C ASN A 433 19.76 -23.84 -6.75
N ASP A 434 19.88 -25.01 -6.14
CA ASP A 434 18.88 -25.51 -5.20
C ASP A 434 19.28 -25.13 -3.78
N LEU A 435 18.33 -24.58 -3.04
CA LEU A 435 18.49 -24.34 -1.60
C LEU A 435 18.35 -25.67 -0.87
N VAL A 436 19.41 -26.07 -0.17
CA VAL A 436 19.47 -27.36 0.54
C VAL A 436 19.58 -27.13 2.04
N ASN A 437 18.94 -28.03 2.81
CA ASN A 437 19.13 -28.11 4.24
C ASN A 437 20.62 -28.28 4.60
N PRO A 438 21.09 -27.72 5.72
CA PRO A 438 22.42 -28.03 6.22
C PRO A 438 22.54 -29.51 6.57
N SER A 439 23.69 -30.09 6.24
CA SER A 439 24.03 -31.44 6.64
C SER A 439 25.47 -31.54 7.15
N GLY A 440 25.71 -32.53 8.01
CA GLY A 440 27.02 -32.86 8.55
C GLY A 440 27.19 -34.37 8.67
N LEU A 441 28.44 -34.83 8.67
CA LEU A 441 28.77 -36.25 8.76
C LEU A 441 29.08 -36.64 10.21
N ALA A 442 28.36 -37.63 10.74
CA ALA A 442 28.61 -38.20 12.06
C ALA A 442 29.24 -39.59 11.94
N THR A 443 30.38 -39.81 12.59
CA THR A 443 31.09 -41.10 12.59
C THR A 443 31.41 -41.59 13.99
N PHE A 444 31.06 -42.84 14.27
CA PHE A 444 31.39 -43.52 15.52
C PHE A 444 32.56 -44.50 15.36
N GLY A 445 33.46 -44.56 16.33
CA GLY A 445 34.53 -45.55 16.40
C GLY A 445 35.73 -45.31 15.47
N VAL A 446 35.85 -44.12 14.87
CA VAL A 446 37.01 -43.74 14.07
C VAL A 446 38.08 -43.11 14.98
N TYR A 447 39.03 -43.92 15.43
CA TYR A 447 40.22 -43.43 16.14
C TYR A 447 41.18 -42.80 15.12
N ARG A 448 41.55 -41.52 15.27
CA ARG A 448 42.78 -41.02 14.63
C ARG A 448 43.95 -41.76 15.31
N GLY A 449 44.37 -42.86 14.70
CA GLY A 449 45.68 -43.43 14.97
C GLY A 449 46.72 -42.33 14.83
N ASN A 450 47.54 -42.16 15.87
CA ASN A 450 48.71 -41.30 15.83
C ASN A 450 49.51 -41.60 14.54
N ASP A 451 49.69 -40.61 13.66
CA ASP A 451 50.34 -40.75 12.35
C ASP A 451 51.88 -40.84 12.48
N ARG A 452 52.36 -41.66 13.41
CA ARG A 452 53.76 -41.99 13.62
C ARG A 452 53.91 -43.49 13.88
N ILE A 453 53.71 -44.26 12.82
CA ILE A 453 54.37 -45.57 12.70
C ILE A 453 55.35 -45.44 11.53
N ILE A 454 56.57 -45.00 11.82
CA ILE A 454 57.71 -45.24 10.93
C ILE A 454 58.46 -46.44 11.49
N TYR A 455 58.58 -47.46 10.63
CA TYR A 455 59.47 -48.62 10.62
C TYR A 455 58.79 -49.98 10.75
N TRP A 456 58.55 -50.57 9.58
CA TRP A 456 58.70 -52.01 9.38
C TRP A 456 60.07 -52.24 8.75
N GLN A 457 60.94 -52.99 9.42
CA GLN A 457 62.12 -53.57 8.80
C GLN A 457 61.95 -55.09 8.87
N GLU A 458 61.55 -55.68 7.75
CA GLU A 458 61.76 -57.10 7.50
C GLU A 458 63.23 -57.31 7.09
N VAL A 459 63.91 -58.24 7.75
CA VAL A 459 64.89 -59.10 7.08
C VAL A 459 64.71 -60.53 7.61
N LEU A 460 64.42 -61.43 6.67
CA LEU A 460 64.28 -62.88 6.83
C LEU A 460 65.64 -63.60 6.77
N ASN A 461 65.70 -64.72 7.51
CA ASN A 461 66.68 -65.83 7.55
C ASN A 461 68.04 -65.63 8.24
#